data_AF-A0A225WLU8-F1
#
_entry.id   AF-A0A225WLU8-F1
#
_cell.length_a   1.000
_cell.length_b   1.000
_cell.length_c   1.000
_cell.angle_alpha   90.00
_cell.angle_beta   90.00
_cell.angle_gamma   90.00
#
_symmetry.space_group_name_H-M   'P 1'
#
loop_
_entity.id
_entity.type
_entity.pdbx_description
1 polymer ?
#
loop_
_entity_poly.entity_id
_entity_poly.type
_entity_poly.pdbx_seq_one_letter_code
_entity_poly.pdbx_strand_id
1 'polypeptide(L)'
;MKQSIYKLMRAGLLDYDTKERSMWICDHPEHVVATVAQITWARSTEEALNNSNPADEIHTWYKRIIYELNEIIVKIRGDLSSVKCKVIVAIVTTAIPALLRN
;
A
#
# COMPACT_ATOMS: atom_id res chain seq x y z
N MET A 1 21.58 6.69 10.86
CA MET A 1 20.11 6.62 10.78
C MET A 1 19.57 6.65 9.33
N LYS A 2 19.87 7.66 8.49
CA LYS A 2 19.35 7.73 7.10
C LYS A 2 19.73 6.54 6.20
N GLN A 3 20.97 6.05 6.30
CA GLN A 3 21.43 4.91 5.48
C GLN A 3 20.76 3.58 5.83
N SER A 4 20.29 3.37 7.06
CA SER A 4 19.58 2.12 7.41
C SER A 4 18.16 2.12 6.87
N ILE A 5 17.46 3.27 6.92
CA ILE A 5 16.10 3.42 6.37
C ILE A 5 16.10 3.18 4.86
N TYR A 6 17.06 3.74 4.12
CA TYR A 6 17.16 3.51 2.67
C TYR A 6 17.37 2.03 2.31
N LYS A 7 18.21 1.32 3.08
CA LYS A 7 18.42 -0.12 2.89
C LYS A 7 17.17 -0.92 3.20
N LEU A 8 16.46 -0.57 4.29
CA LEU A 8 15.20 -1.21 4.67
C LEU A 8 14.05 -0.92 3.68
N MET A 9 13.99 0.28 3.11
CA MET A 9 13.05 0.63 2.05
C MET A 9 13.31 -0.15 0.78
N ARG A 10 14.59 -0.27 0.36
CA ARG A 10 14.95 -1.06 -0.82
C ARG A 10 14.66 -2.54 -0.62
N ALA A 11 14.94 -3.08 0.56
CA ALA A 11 14.59 -4.46 0.92
C ALA A 11 13.07 -4.66 0.95
N GLY A 12 12.32 -3.74 1.56
CA GLY A 12 10.87 -3.79 1.61
C GLY A 12 10.24 -3.71 0.21
N LEU A 13 10.76 -2.87 -0.69
CA LEU A 13 10.29 -2.78 -2.07
C LEU A 13 10.51 -4.09 -2.84
N LEU A 14 11.67 -4.74 -2.67
CA LEU A 14 11.95 -6.04 -3.29
C LEU A 14 11.04 -7.15 -2.73
N ASP A 15 10.73 -7.11 -1.42
CA ASP A 15 9.86 -8.10 -0.78
C ASP A 15 8.38 -7.87 -1.09
N TYR A 16 7.99 -6.63 -1.43
CA TYR A 16 6.60 -6.23 -1.71
C TYR A 16 5.99 -7.03 -2.86
N ASP A 17 6.76 -7.27 -3.93
CA ASP A 17 6.28 -8.00 -5.11
C ASP A 17 6.22 -9.53 -4.90
N THR A 18 6.78 -10.04 -3.79
CA THR A 18 6.89 -11.49 -3.52
C THR A 18 5.84 -12.02 -2.56
N LYS A 19 5.14 -11.13 -1.84
CA LYS A 19 4.22 -11.50 -0.76
C LYS A 19 2.88 -10.80 -0.91
N GLU A 20 1.86 -11.42 -0.33
CA GLU A 20 0.57 -10.78 -0.19
C GLU A 20 0.70 -9.53 0.70
N ARG A 21 0.15 -8.40 0.25
CA ARG A 21 0.26 -7.08 0.89
C ARG A 21 -0.08 -7.13 2.38
N SER A 22 -1.08 -7.93 2.72
CA SER A 22 -1.60 -8.12 4.06
C SER A 22 -0.61 -8.82 5.02
N MET A 23 0.26 -9.69 4.50
CA MET A 23 1.38 -10.30 5.25
C MET A 23 2.60 -9.37 5.26
N TRP A 24 2.90 -8.74 4.13
CA TRP A 24 4.05 -7.85 3.99
C TRP A 24 4.03 -6.66 4.97
N ILE A 25 2.84 -6.09 5.23
CA ILE A 25 2.62 -5.03 6.22
C ILE A 25 3.04 -5.47 7.64
N CYS A 26 2.90 -6.77 7.96
CA CYS A 26 3.20 -7.28 9.29
C CYS A 26 4.70 -7.52 9.52
N ASP A 27 5.46 -7.74 8.45
CA ASP A 27 6.89 -8.09 8.47
C ASP A 27 7.82 -6.86 8.49
N HIS A 28 7.29 -5.68 8.17
CA HIS A 28 8.10 -4.47 7.97
C HIS A 28 7.79 -3.35 8.97
N PRO A 29 8.77 -2.48 9.28
CA PRO A 29 8.55 -1.30 10.11
C PRO A 29 7.54 -0.33 9.52
N GLU A 30 6.79 0.33 10.39
CA GLU A 30 5.66 1.20 10.02
C GLU A 30 6.00 2.26 8.96
N HIS A 31 7.13 2.93 9.14
CA HIS A 31 7.61 3.97 8.23
C HIS A 31 7.98 3.43 6.84
N VAL A 32 8.49 2.19 6.78
CA VAL A 32 8.82 1.53 5.51
C VAL A 32 7.53 1.14 4.79
N VAL A 33 6.57 0.57 5.52
CA VAL A 33 5.26 0.19 4.98
C VAL A 33 4.54 1.38 4.37
N ALA A 34 4.44 2.50 5.09
CA ALA A 34 3.75 3.68 4.59
C ALA A 34 4.40 4.24 3.31
N THR A 35 5.73 4.38 3.29
CA THR A 35 6.43 4.94 2.12
C THR A 35 6.38 4.01 0.91
N VAL A 36 6.65 2.72 1.08
CA VAL A 36 6.62 1.75 -0.03
C VAL A 36 5.20 1.62 -0.57
N ALA A 37 4.17 1.61 0.29
CA ALA A 37 2.78 1.59 -0.14
C ALA A 37 2.41 2.80 -1.01
N GLN A 38 2.92 4.00 -0.70
CA GLN A 38 2.71 5.20 -1.50
C GLN A 38 3.46 5.16 -2.83
N ILE A 39 4.71 4.67 -2.83
CA ILE A 39 5.51 4.48 -4.05
C ILE A 39 4.80 3.50 -4.99
N THR A 40 4.37 2.34 -4.50
CA THR A 40 3.68 1.36 -5.31
C THR A 40 2.33 1.87 -5.80
N TRP A 41 1.60 2.62 -4.97
CA TRP A 41 0.33 3.24 -5.40
C TRP A 41 0.53 4.21 -6.56
N ALA A 42 1.53 5.09 -6.46
CA ALA A 42 1.82 6.06 -7.52
C ALA A 42 2.22 5.35 -8.83
N ARG A 43 3.11 4.34 -8.72
CA ARG A 43 3.55 3.54 -9.87
C ARG A 43 2.40 2.80 -10.55
N SER A 44 1.57 2.09 -9.80
CA SER A 44 0.45 1.34 -10.38
C SER A 44 -0.64 2.25 -10.96
N THR A 45 -0.82 3.44 -10.39
CA THR A 45 -1.73 4.45 -10.95
C THR A 45 -1.19 5.02 -12.26
N GLU A 46 0.12 5.29 -12.34
CA GLU A 46 0.79 5.72 -13.56
C GLU A 46 0.75 4.63 -14.65
N GLU A 47 0.96 3.36 -14.29
CA GLU A 47 0.83 2.22 -15.21
C GLU A 47 -0.60 2.09 -15.76
N ALA A 48 -1.62 2.27 -14.92
CA ALA A 48 -3.03 2.26 -15.36
C ALA A 48 -3.37 3.43 -16.29
N LEU A 49 -2.82 4.63 -16.01
CA LEU A 49 -3.02 5.83 -16.84
C LEU A 49 -2.33 5.76 -18.20
N ASN A 50 -1.16 5.13 -18.27
CA ASN A 50 -0.38 4.97 -19.50
C ASN A 50 -0.81 3.77 -20.36
N ASN A 51 -1.81 3.01 -19.93
CA ASN A 51 -2.33 1.88 -20.69
C ASN A 51 -3.14 2.36 -21.91
N SER A 52 -3.31 1.49 -22.91
CA SER A 52 -4.09 1.76 -24.12
C SER A 52 -5.58 2.01 -23.85
N ASN A 53 -6.10 1.51 -22.73
CA ASN A 53 -7.47 1.77 -22.29
C ASN A 53 -7.50 2.23 -20.82
N PRO A 54 -7.16 3.50 -20.55
CA PRO A 54 -6.92 3.98 -19.19
C PRO A 54 -8.17 3.96 -18.30
N ALA A 55 -9.37 4.09 -18.88
CA ALA A 55 -10.61 4.11 -18.11
C ALA A 55 -10.92 2.75 -17.45
N ASP A 56 -10.81 1.66 -18.22
CA ASP A 56 -11.06 0.31 -17.70
C ASP A 56 -9.94 -0.16 -16.75
N GLU A 57 -8.70 0.24 -17.02
CA GLU A 57 -7.54 -0.11 -16.21
C GLU A 57 -7.55 0.61 -14.86
N ILE A 58 -7.90 1.90 -14.84
CA ILE A 58 -8.13 2.64 -13.59
C ILE A 58 -9.27 2.02 -12.79
N HIS A 59 -10.35 1.59 -13.45
CA HIS A 59 -11.47 0.95 -12.76
C HIS A 59 -11.09 -0.40 -12.15
N THR A 60 -10.29 -1.19 -12.86
CA THR A 60 -9.72 -2.46 -12.38
C THR A 60 -8.75 -2.23 -11.22
N TRP A 61 -7.87 -1.24 -11.35
CA TRP A 61 -6.95 -0.82 -10.31
C TRP A 61 -7.69 -0.36 -9.04
N TYR A 62 -8.74 0.45 -9.20
CA TYR A 62 -9.58 0.91 -8.09
C TYR A 62 -10.22 -0.27 -7.36
N LYS A 63 -10.82 -1.22 -8.08
CA LYS A 63 -11.39 -2.45 -7.48
C LYS A 63 -10.36 -3.24 -6.71
N ARG A 64 -9.14 -3.37 -7.25
CA ARG A 64 -8.03 -4.05 -6.59
C ARG A 64 -7.63 -3.36 -5.29
N ILE A 65 -7.50 -2.02 -5.28
CA ILE A 65 -7.21 -1.26 -4.06
C ILE A 65 -8.29 -1.51 -3.00
N ILE A 66 -9.58 -1.44 -3.38
CA ILE A 66 -10.69 -1.66 -2.43
C ILE A 66 -10.64 -3.09 -1.87
N TYR A 67 -10.34 -4.09 -2.68
CA TYR A 67 -10.18 -5.46 -2.22
C TYR A 67 -9.01 -5.60 -1.23
N GLU A 68 -7.82 -5.11 -1.60
CA GLU A 68 -6.64 -5.17 -0.73
C GLU A 68 -6.85 -4.41 0.59
N LEU A 69 -7.53 -3.26 0.56
CA LEU A 69 -7.89 -2.52 1.76
C LEU A 69 -8.85 -3.31 2.66
N ASN A 70 -9.85 -3.98 2.09
CA ASN A 70 -10.77 -4.82 2.85
C ASN A 70 -10.06 -6.00 3.51
N GLU A 71 -9.14 -6.68 2.81
CA GLU A 71 -8.34 -7.77 3.38
C GLU A 71 -7.52 -7.29 4.59
N ILE A 72 -6.94 -6.09 4.49
CA ILE A 72 -6.19 -5.49 5.58
C ILE A 72 -7.13 -5.11 6.74
N ILE A 73 -8.32 -4.55 6.47
CA ILE A 73 -9.33 -4.22 7.49
C ILE A 73 -9.81 -5.46 8.23
N VAL A 74 -10.06 -6.57 7.52
CA VAL A 74 -10.45 -7.85 8.13
C VAL A 74 -9.34 -8.35 9.05
N LYS A 75 -8.08 -8.24 8.64
CA LYS A 75 -6.93 -8.56 9.50
C LYS A 75 -6.87 -7.66 10.74
N ILE A 76 -7.08 -6.34 10.61
CA ILE A 76 -7.10 -5.41 11.75
C ILE A 76 -8.19 -5.74 12.77
N ARG A 77 -9.35 -6.22 12.31
CA ARG A 77 -10.45 -6.65 13.19
C ARG A 77 -10.11 -7.93 13.97
N GLY A 78 -9.06 -8.66 13.57
CA GLY A 78 -8.44 -9.71 14.37
C GLY A 78 -7.51 -9.17 15.46
N ASP A 79 -6.77 -10.07 16.12
CA ASP A 79 -5.87 -9.74 17.24
C ASP A 79 -4.57 -9.11 16.72
N LEU A 80 -4.63 -7.82 16.39
CA LEU A 80 -3.51 -7.06 15.82
C LEU A 80 -3.07 -5.94 16.78
N SER A 81 -1.76 -5.78 16.93
CA SER A 81 -1.20 -4.79 17.88
C SER A 81 -1.62 -3.36 17.53
N SER A 82 -1.86 -2.54 18.57
CA SER A 82 -2.33 -1.15 18.43
C SER A 82 -1.46 -0.26 17.53
N VAL A 83 -0.17 -0.60 17.37
CA VAL A 83 0.77 0.11 16.52
C VAL A 83 0.52 -0.17 15.04
N LYS A 84 0.31 -1.43 14.65
CA LYS A 84 0.03 -1.82 13.26
C LYS A 84 -1.30 -1.24 12.77
N CYS A 85 -2.28 -1.16 13.66
CA CYS A 85 -3.57 -0.52 13.38
C CYS A 85 -3.42 0.96 12.98
N LYS A 86 -2.56 1.73 13.68
CA LYS A 86 -2.32 3.16 13.36
C LYS A 86 -1.68 3.36 11.99
N VAL A 87 -0.78 2.47 11.57
CA VAL A 87 -0.15 2.52 10.23
C VAL A 87 -1.16 2.33 9.14
N ILE A 88 -2.02 1.34 9.30
CA ILE A 88 -3.01 1.03 8.29
C ILE A 88 -4.03 2.17 8.18
N VAL A 89 -4.48 2.73 9.32
CA VAL A 89 -5.33 3.93 9.31
C VAL A 89 -4.62 5.08 8.60
N ALA A 90 -3.32 5.28 8.82
CA ALA A 90 -2.55 6.31 8.10
C ALA A 90 -2.48 6.03 6.59
N ILE A 91 -2.32 4.77 6.16
CA ILE A 91 -2.32 4.38 4.74
C ILE A 91 -3.69 4.61 4.10
N VAL A 92 -4.77 4.19 4.77
CA VAL A 92 -6.14 4.40 4.31
C VAL A 92 -6.46 5.89 4.21
N THR A 93 -6.11 6.68 5.23
CA THR A 93 -6.37 8.13 5.28
C THR A 93 -5.52 8.91 4.29
N THR A 94 -4.37 8.39 3.86
CA THR A 94 -3.57 9.01 2.78
C THR A 94 -4.01 8.57 1.39
N ALA A 95 -4.49 7.34 1.22
CA ALA A 95 -5.00 6.83 -0.05
C ALA A 95 -6.37 7.43 -0.45
N ILE A 96 -7.29 7.63 0.50
CA ILE A 96 -8.65 8.13 0.20
C ILE A 96 -8.66 9.57 -0.38
N PRO A 97 -7.95 10.56 0.20
CA PRO A 97 -7.89 11.90 -0.36
C PRO A 97 -7.19 11.97 -1.72
N ALA A 98 -6.26 11.05 -1.99
CA ALA A 98 -5.63 10.92 -3.30
C ALA A 98 -6.61 10.39 -4.36
N LEU A 99 -7.58 9.56 -3.96
CA LEU A 99 -8.64 9.03 -4.83
C LEU A 99 -9.80 10.02 -5.05
N LEU A 100 -10.11 10.89 -4.08
CA LEU A 100 -11.24 11.84 -4.15
C LEU A 100 -10.90 13.20 -4.81
N ARG A 101 -9.65 13.44 -5.19
CA ARG A 101 -9.22 14.71 -5.82
C ARG A 101 -9.18 14.69 -7.36
N ASN A 102 -9.60 13.60 -8.00
CA ASN A 102 -9.75 13.51 -9.45
C ASN A 102 -11.21 13.65 -9.87
#